data_AF-A0A2I2GB00-F1
#
_entry.id   AF-A0A2I2GB00-F1
#
_cell.length_a   1.000
_cell.length_b   1.000
_cell.length_c   1.000
_cell.angle_alpha   90.00
_cell.angle_beta   90.00
_cell.angle_gamma   90.00
#
_symmetry.space_group_name_H-M   'P 1'
#
loop_
_entity.id
_entity.type
_entity.pdbx_description
1 polymer ?
#
loop_
_entity_poly.entity_id
_entity_poly.type
_entity_poly.pdbx_seq_one_letter_code
_entity_poly.pdbx_strand_id
1 'polypeptide(L)'
;MALFMLDKIPEAEDVVNRGLALDPDNKSIQTIGKKVGERKAALERIAARKKAEAEKLRKENQMLSTALKARQIRTRKTEQPPEMEDVGIRLTPDPLSPESSLEFPAVFLYHMDAQSDFIKSFSELTAIEDHMEYIFPLPWDTKKEYTIGGVECFMETVTGGLIKAGKKLPLLQILSGGKVEVVDELVRIYVVPTSKTGKFIAEMKARKDS
;
A
#
# COMPACT_ATOMS: atom_id res chain seq x y z
N MET A 1 28.95 -32.68 17.68
CA MET A 1 28.40 -32.90 16.32
C MET A 1 26.88 -32.79 16.29
N ALA A 2 26.14 -33.42 17.21
CA ALA A 2 24.66 -33.37 17.24
C ALA A 2 24.06 -31.95 17.37
N LEU A 3 24.61 -31.08 18.22
CA LEU A 3 24.07 -29.72 18.45
C LEU A 3 24.14 -28.82 17.20
N PHE A 4 25.26 -28.89 16.46
CA PHE A 4 25.41 -28.17 15.19
C PHE A 4 24.45 -28.69 14.12
N MET A 5 24.22 -30.01 14.06
CA MET A 5 23.23 -30.61 13.14
C MET A 5 21.78 -30.23 13.46
N LEU A 6 21.51 -29.89 14.73
CA LEU A 6 20.20 -29.40 15.20
C LEU A 6 20.08 -27.87 15.13
N ASP A 7 21.04 -27.17 14.51
CA ASP A 7 21.13 -25.70 14.41
C ASP A 7 21.06 -24.97 15.78
N LYS A 8 21.44 -25.67 16.86
CA LYS A 8 21.59 -25.13 18.21
C LYS A 8 22.95 -24.45 18.37
N ILE A 9 23.12 -23.35 17.64
CA ILE A 9 24.42 -22.67 17.46
C ILE A 9 25.00 -22.11 18.78
N PRO A 10 24.22 -21.48 19.69
CA PRO A 10 24.75 -21.02 20.97
C PRO A 10 25.31 -22.16 21.83
N GLU A 11 24.60 -23.29 21.90
CA GLU A 11 25.01 -24.46 22.67
C GLU A 11 26.19 -25.20 22.00
N ALA A 12 26.21 -25.23 20.66
CA ALA A 12 27.34 -25.79 19.92
C ALA A 12 28.62 -24.96 20.11
N GLU A 13 28.50 -23.63 20.17
CA GLU A 13 29.62 -22.70 20.43
C GLU A 13 30.16 -22.88 21.85
N ASP A 14 29.28 -22.93 22.85
CA ASP A 14 29.66 -23.17 24.24
C ASP A 14 30.42 -24.50 24.43
N VAL A 15 29.95 -25.58 23.80
CA VAL A 15 30.63 -26.88 23.84
C VAL A 15 31.99 -26.84 23.12
N VAL A 16 32.10 -26.17 21.97
CA VAL A 16 33.38 -25.98 21.27
C VAL A 16 34.36 -25.19 22.13
N ASN A 17 33.92 -24.08 22.75
CA ASN A 17 34.76 -23.22 23.58
C ASN A 17 35.29 -23.97 24.79
N ARG A 18 34.43 -24.72 25.50
CA ARG A 18 34.87 -25.58 26.61
C ARG A 18 35.81 -26.69 26.17
N GLY A 19 35.55 -27.29 25.00
CA GLY A 19 36.40 -28.33 24.42
C GLY A 19 37.81 -27.83 24.09
N LEU A 20 37.94 -26.67 23.45
CA LEU A 20 39.23 -26.05 23.14
C LEU A 20 39.96 -25.51 24.38
N ALA A 21 39.23 -25.16 25.45
CA ALA A 21 39.85 -24.78 26.72
C ALA A 21 40.53 -25.97 27.43
N LEU A 22 40.04 -27.20 27.21
CA LEU A 22 40.62 -28.42 27.76
C LEU A 22 41.73 -29.00 26.87
N ASP A 23 41.55 -28.98 25.55
CA ASP A 23 42.50 -29.49 24.57
C ASP A 23 42.58 -28.53 23.36
N PRO A 24 43.48 -27.53 23.41
CA PRO A 24 43.60 -26.52 22.36
C PRO A 24 44.00 -27.08 20.98
N ASP A 25 44.76 -28.18 20.94
CA ASP A 25 45.32 -28.75 19.70
C ASP A 25 44.39 -29.76 19.01
N ASN A 26 43.16 -29.93 19.53
CA ASN A 26 42.18 -30.85 18.98
C ASN A 26 41.64 -30.39 17.61
N LYS A 27 42.21 -30.93 16.53
CA LYS A 27 41.86 -30.58 15.13
C LYS A 27 40.38 -30.77 14.81
N SER A 28 39.71 -31.75 15.41
CA SER A 28 38.28 -32.02 15.18
C SER A 28 37.41 -30.93 15.79
N ILE A 29 37.70 -30.51 17.03
CA ILE A 29 36.98 -29.42 17.70
C ILE A 29 37.26 -28.09 17.00
N GLN A 30 38.49 -27.81 16.59
CA GLN A 30 38.84 -26.62 15.81
C GLN A 30 38.05 -26.53 14.49
N THR A 31 37.94 -27.64 13.76
CA THR A 31 37.20 -27.69 12.49
C THR A 31 35.70 -27.43 12.69
N ILE A 32 35.10 -28.03 13.72
CA ILE A 32 33.69 -27.80 14.06
C ILE A 32 33.49 -26.36 14.54
N GLY A 33 34.42 -25.82 15.33
CA GLY A 33 34.38 -24.44 15.80
C GLY A 33 34.36 -23.41 14.68
N LYS A 34 35.16 -23.63 13.61
CA LYS A 34 35.09 -22.80 12.40
C LYS A 34 33.69 -22.83 11.78
N LYS A 35 33.11 -24.02 11.59
CA LYS A 35 31.76 -24.18 11.01
C LYS A 35 30.65 -23.55 11.86
N VAL A 36 30.74 -23.70 13.19
CA VAL A 36 29.80 -23.08 14.15
C VAL A 36 29.92 -21.55 14.08
N GLY A 37 31.14 -21.02 14.06
CA GLY A 37 31.39 -19.58 13.93
C GLY A 37 30.88 -18.99 12.62
N GLU A 38 31.12 -19.66 11.49
CA GLU A 38 30.58 -19.26 10.18
C GLU A 38 29.05 -19.24 10.17
N ARG A 39 28.41 -20.29 10.72
CA ARG A 39 26.94 -20.38 10.82
C ARG A 39 26.37 -19.29 11.73
N LYS A 40 27.00 -19.02 12.88
CA LYS A 40 26.62 -17.94 13.79
C LYS A 40 26.67 -16.58 13.10
N ALA A 41 27.78 -16.26 12.43
CA ALA A 41 27.92 -15.01 11.71
C ALA A 41 26.87 -14.85 10.59
N ALA A 42 26.51 -15.94 9.90
CA ALA A 42 25.44 -15.92 8.90
C ALA A 42 24.06 -15.63 9.53
N LEU A 43 23.74 -16.29 10.65
CA LEU A 43 22.48 -16.06 11.38
C LEU A 43 22.39 -14.64 11.93
N GLU A 44 23.48 -14.12 12.49
CA GLU A 44 23.55 -12.73 12.98
C GLU A 44 23.35 -11.72 11.86
N ARG A 45 23.93 -11.93 10.67
CA ARG A 45 23.70 -11.07 9.49
C ARG A 45 22.23 -11.10 9.05
N ILE A 46 21.61 -12.28 9.01
CA ILE A 46 20.20 -12.43 8.64
C ILE A 46 19.30 -11.74 9.68
N ALA A 47 19.57 -11.93 10.97
CA ALA A 47 18.82 -11.31 12.05
C ALA A 47 18.97 -9.78 12.04
N ALA A 48 20.19 -9.27 11.84
CA ALA A 48 20.45 -7.84 11.72
C ALA A 48 19.72 -7.23 10.52
N ARG A 49 19.74 -7.90 9.36
CA ARG A 49 18.99 -7.47 8.18
C ARG A 49 17.48 -7.43 8.44
N LYS A 50 16.91 -8.50 8.98
CA LYS A 50 15.48 -8.57 9.33
C LYS A 50 15.07 -7.48 10.32
N LYS A 51 15.91 -7.22 11.33
CA LYS A 51 15.67 -6.16 12.31
C LYS A 51 15.71 -4.78 11.65
N ALA A 52 16.71 -4.51 10.80
CA ALA A 52 16.83 -3.24 10.08
C ALA A 52 15.65 -3.01 9.13
N GLU A 53 15.21 -4.03 8.39
CA GLU A 53 14.04 -3.98 7.52
C GLU A 53 12.75 -3.72 8.33
N ALA A 54 12.55 -4.40 9.45
CA ALA A 54 11.41 -4.17 10.33
C ALA A 54 11.40 -2.76 10.96
N GLU A 55 12.56 -2.26 11.40
CA GLU A 55 12.69 -0.89 11.90
C GLU A 55 12.42 0.16 10.83
N LYS A 56 12.87 -0.08 9.59
CA LYS A 56 12.59 0.79 8.45
C LYS A 56 11.09 0.83 8.16
N LEU A 57 10.44 -0.32 7.99
CA LEU A 57 9.01 -0.41 7.73
C LEU A 57 8.17 0.25 8.84
N ARG A 58 8.58 0.09 10.10
CA ARG A 58 7.92 0.75 11.23
C ARG A 58 8.00 2.28 11.11
N LYS A 59 9.16 2.83 10.75
CA LYS A 59 9.34 4.27 10.55
C LYS A 59 8.53 4.78 9.37
N GLU A 60 8.51 4.06 8.26
CA GLU A 60 7.72 4.40 7.07
C GLU A 60 6.23 4.42 7.38
N ASN A 61 5.70 3.39 8.05
CA ASN A 61 4.30 3.34 8.48
C ASN A 61 3.93 4.47 9.44
N GLN A 62 4.83 4.83 10.36
CA GLN A 62 4.62 5.95 11.28
C GLN A 62 4.62 7.29 10.52
N MET A 63 5.51 7.45 9.54
CA MET A 63 5.58 8.64 8.71
C MET A 63 4.32 8.78 7.86
N LEU A 64 3.91 7.71 7.18
CA LEU A 64 2.68 7.63 6.39
C LEU A 64 1.44 7.94 7.22
N SER A 65 1.29 7.34 8.41
CA SER A 65 0.17 7.61 9.31
C SER A 65 0.12 9.07 9.74
N THR A 66 1.28 9.67 10.01
CA THR A 66 1.38 11.08 10.39
C THR A 66 1.02 12.00 9.21
N ALA A 67 1.51 11.67 8.01
CA ALA A 67 1.20 12.38 6.77
C ALA A 67 -0.30 12.39 6.45
N LEU A 68 -0.98 11.24 6.56
CA LEU A 68 -2.43 11.11 6.36
C LEU A 68 -3.22 11.95 7.37
N LYS A 69 -2.84 11.91 8.66
CA LYS A 69 -3.47 12.70 9.72
C LYS A 69 -3.29 14.20 9.53
N ALA A 70 -2.08 14.64 9.19
CA ALA A 70 -1.77 16.05 8.96
C ALA A 70 -2.61 16.65 7.82
N ARG A 71 -2.93 15.83 6.80
CA ARG A 71 -3.75 16.18 5.65
C ARG A 71 -5.26 15.95 5.86
N GLN A 72 -5.66 15.51 7.05
CA GLN A 72 -7.04 15.20 7.42
C GLN A 72 -7.70 14.14 6.51
N ILE A 73 -6.91 13.19 6.03
CA ILE A 73 -7.38 12.10 5.17
C ILE A 73 -7.84 10.95 6.06
N ARG A 74 -9.09 10.53 5.90
CA ARG A 74 -9.64 9.37 6.61
C ARG A 74 -9.34 8.10 5.85
N THR A 75 -8.90 7.06 6.56
CA THR A 75 -8.72 5.72 6.01
C THR A 75 -9.51 4.70 6.82
N ARG A 76 -10.02 3.67 6.14
CA ARG A 76 -10.75 2.56 6.75
C ARG A 76 -10.26 1.25 6.15
N LYS A 77 -10.15 0.21 6.96
CA LYS A 77 -9.92 -1.16 6.51
C LYS A 77 -11.20 -1.97 6.69
N THR A 78 -11.54 -2.79 5.71
CA THR A 78 -12.65 -3.74 5.74
C THR A 78 -12.16 -5.09 6.25
N GLU A 79 -13.08 -6.00 6.57
CA GLU A 79 -12.73 -7.35 7.06
C GLU A 79 -12.10 -8.22 5.97
N GLN A 80 -12.44 -7.94 4.71
CA GLN A 80 -11.92 -8.64 3.53
C GLN A 80 -11.33 -7.61 2.57
N PRO A 81 -10.14 -7.08 2.88
CA PRO A 81 -9.48 -6.17 1.96
C PRO A 81 -9.13 -6.91 0.66
N PRO A 82 -9.22 -6.26 -0.50
CA PRO A 82 -8.77 -6.86 -1.75
C PRO A 82 -7.29 -7.22 -1.68
N GLU A 83 -6.91 -8.38 -2.20
CA GLU A 83 -5.51 -8.74 -2.39
C GLU A 83 -4.88 -7.83 -3.45
N MET A 84 -4.18 -6.81 -3.00
CA MET A 84 -3.38 -5.93 -3.86
C MET A 84 -1.90 -6.26 -3.61
N GLU A 85 -1.28 -7.02 -4.52
CA GLU A 85 0.15 -7.33 -4.44
C GLU A 85 0.96 -6.04 -4.58
N ASP A 86 1.58 -5.61 -3.48
CA ASP A 86 2.58 -4.53 -3.41
C ASP A 86 2.09 -3.13 -3.86
N VAL A 87 0.77 -2.91 -3.84
CA VAL A 87 0.15 -1.63 -4.22
C VAL A 87 -0.68 -1.09 -3.04
N GLY A 88 -0.18 -0.03 -2.42
CA GLY A 88 -0.77 0.63 -1.26
C GLY A 88 -0.43 2.12 -1.22
N ILE A 89 -0.98 2.83 -0.23
CA ILE A 89 -0.68 4.27 -0.05
C ILE A 89 0.78 4.42 0.34
N ARG A 90 1.50 5.35 -0.28
CA ARG A 90 2.91 5.60 0.01
C ARG A 90 3.28 7.07 -0.07
N LEU A 91 4.43 7.40 0.49
CA LEU A 91 5.07 8.70 0.34
C LEU A 91 6.15 8.60 -0.75
N THR A 92 6.11 9.53 -1.71
CA THR A 92 7.05 9.62 -2.83
C THR A 92 7.60 11.07 -2.89
N PRO A 93 8.89 11.28 -3.20
CA PRO A 93 9.91 10.29 -3.56
C PRO A 93 10.57 9.56 -2.39
N ASP A 94 10.51 10.11 -1.17
CA ASP A 94 11.14 9.54 0.01
C ASP A 94 10.09 9.10 1.06
N PRO A 95 9.97 7.80 1.35
CA PRO A 95 9.03 7.26 2.36
C PRO A 95 9.24 7.79 3.79
N LEU A 96 10.40 8.37 4.08
CA LEU A 96 10.77 8.87 5.41
C LEU A 96 10.80 10.40 5.50
N SER A 97 10.49 11.10 4.41
CA SER A 97 10.45 12.56 4.40
C SER A 97 9.03 13.10 4.62
N PRO A 98 8.83 14.11 5.49
CA PRO A 98 7.54 14.78 5.63
C PRO A 98 7.20 15.67 4.43
N GLU A 99 8.18 16.06 3.61
CA GLU A 99 7.98 16.88 2.41
C GLU A 99 7.48 16.07 1.20
N SER A 100 7.58 14.73 1.29
CA SER A 100 7.06 13.83 0.27
C SER A 100 5.54 13.94 0.13
N SER A 101 5.07 13.76 -1.09
CA SER A 101 3.65 13.74 -1.44
C SER A 101 3.08 12.34 -1.21
N LEU A 102 1.81 12.26 -0.84
CA LEU A 102 1.10 10.98 -0.83
C LEU A 102 0.74 10.56 -2.25
N GLU A 103 0.94 9.28 -2.53
CA GLU A 103 0.43 8.60 -3.71
C GLU A 103 -0.55 7.52 -3.28
N PHE A 104 -1.67 7.44 -3.99
CA PHE A 104 -2.74 6.49 -3.75
C PHE A 104 -2.90 5.56 -4.94
N PRO A 105 -3.08 4.26 -4.73
CA PRO A 105 -3.78 3.43 -5.69
C PRO A 105 -5.19 3.97 -5.89
N ALA A 106 -5.67 3.99 -7.14
CA ALA A 106 -7.01 4.42 -7.46
C ALA A 106 -7.68 3.52 -8.49
N VAL A 107 -9.01 3.42 -8.42
CA VAL A 107 -9.84 2.79 -9.45
C VAL A 107 -10.83 3.82 -9.97
N PHE A 108 -10.85 3.99 -11.29
CA PHE A 108 -11.95 4.64 -11.99
C PHE A 108 -13.01 3.60 -12.29
N LEU A 109 -14.21 3.80 -11.75
CA LEU A 109 -15.36 2.90 -11.87
C LEU A 109 -16.34 3.48 -12.89
N TYR A 110 -16.51 2.80 -14.01
CA TYR A 110 -17.49 3.11 -15.04
C TYR A 110 -18.76 2.29 -14.78
N HIS A 111 -19.42 2.58 -13.65
CA HIS A 111 -20.47 1.74 -13.07
C HIS A 111 -21.60 1.40 -14.06
N MET A 112 -21.98 2.37 -14.92
CA MET A 112 -23.07 2.22 -15.89
C MET A 112 -22.78 1.20 -16.99
N ASP A 113 -21.51 0.87 -17.21
CA ASP A 113 -21.04 0.00 -18.29
C ASP A 113 -20.25 -1.21 -17.74
N ALA A 114 -20.24 -1.39 -16.40
CA ALA A 114 -19.55 -2.47 -15.68
C ALA A 114 -18.06 -2.61 -16.04
N GLN A 115 -17.38 -1.48 -16.22
CA GLN A 115 -15.95 -1.41 -16.51
C GLN A 115 -15.20 -0.70 -15.38
N SER A 116 -13.89 -0.91 -15.32
CA SER A 116 -13.01 -0.21 -14.39
C SER A 116 -11.59 -0.11 -14.91
N ASP A 117 -10.90 0.98 -14.57
CA ASP A 117 -9.47 1.17 -14.82
C ASP A 117 -8.70 1.33 -13.50
N PHE A 118 -7.55 0.68 -13.39
CA PHE A 118 -6.69 0.73 -12.20
C PHE A 118 -5.50 1.64 -12.43
N ILE A 119 -5.34 2.62 -11.55
CA ILE A 119 -4.23 3.56 -11.51
C ILE A 119 -3.36 3.18 -10.32
N LYS A 120 -2.13 2.70 -10.59
CA LYS A 120 -1.20 2.23 -9.55
C LYS A 120 -0.75 3.34 -8.60
N SER A 121 -0.63 4.56 -9.11
CA SER A 121 -0.15 5.71 -8.37
C SER A 121 -0.84 6.97 -8.85
N PHE A 122 -1.61 7.58 -7.94
CA PHE A 122 -2.28 8.85 -8.09
C PHE A 122 -1.76 9.79 -7.00
N SER A 123 -0.95 10.76 -7.41
CA SER A 123 -0.43 11.80 -6.52
C SER A 123 -1.56 12.66 -5.95
N GLU A 124 -1.47 12.99 -4.66
CA GLU A 124 -2.41 13.90 -4.01
C GLU A 124 -2.43 15.32 -4.61
N LEU A 125 -1.38 15.67 -5.36
CA LEU A 125 -1.21 16.99 -5.97
C LEU A 125 -1.81 17.09 -7.38
N THR A 126 -2.10 15.96 -8.03
CA THR A 126 -2.68 15.93 -9.38
C THR A 126 -4.20 15.84 -9.33
N ALA A 127 -4.83 16.17 -10.44
CA ALA A 127 -6.27 16.14 -10.59
C ALA A 127 -6.75 14.82 -11.25
N ILE A 128 -8.05 14.55 -11.16
CA ILE A 128 -8.66 13.38 -11.82
C ILE A 128 -8.54 13.54 -13.34
N GLU A 129 -8.75 14.76 -13.85
CA GLU A 129 -8.67 15.11 -15.27
C GLU A 129 -7.31 14.74 -15.89
N ASP A 130 -6.21 14.95 -15.17
CA ASP A 130 -4.85 14.60 -15.61
C ASP A 130 -4.73 13.11 -15.97
N HIS A 131 -5.40 12.25 -15.20
CA HIS A 131 -5.46 10.82 -15.49
C HIS A 131 -6.40 10.50 -16.64
N MET A 132 -7.51 11.22 -16.77
CA MET A 132 -8.48 11.03 -17.86
C MET A 132 -7.90 11.41 -19.23
N GLU A 133 -6.99 12.38 -19.29
CA GLU A 133 -6.36 12.83 -20.53
C GLU A 133 -5.63 11.72 -21.27
N TYR A 134 -4.96 10.81 -20.56
CA TYR A 134 -4.24 9.69 -21.17
C TYR A 134 -5.06 8.37 -21.18
N ILE A 135 -6.08 8.25 -20.33
CA ILE A 135 -6.98 7.08 -20.31
C ILE A 135 -8.00 7.17 -21.45
N PHE A 136 -8.49 8.37 -21.77
CA PHE A 136 -9.49 8.57 -22.80
C PHE A 136 -8.83 8.71 -24.19
N PRO A 137 -9.45 8.16 -25.26
CA PRO A 137 -10.76 7.50 -25.28
C PRO A 137 -10.70 6.04 -24.80
N LEU A 138 -11.78 5.59 -24.16
CA LEU A 138 -11.92 4.22 -23.68
C LEU A 138 -12.17 3.28 -24.87
N PRO A 139 -11.40 2.19 -25.03
CA PRO A 139 -11.51 1.31 -26.20
C PRO A 139 -12.86 0.58 -26.29
N TRP A 140 -13.51 0.37 -25.16
CA TRP A 140 -14.83 -0.27 -25.06
C TRP A 140 -16.00 0.72 -25.22
N ASP A 141 -15.75 2.03 -25.15
CA ASP A 141 -16.79 3.07 -25.26
C ASP A 141 -17.15 3.34 -26.72
N THR A 142 -17.90 2.40 -27.30
CA THR A 142 -18.39 2.49 -28.69
C THR A 142 -19.27 3.72 -28.93
N LYS A 143 -19.95 4.24 -27.90
CA LYS A 143 -20.85 5.39 -27.99
C LYS A 143 -20.14 6.74 -27.79
N LYS A 144 -18.86 6.72 -27.38
CA LYS A 144 -18.06 7.91 -27.09
C LYS A 144 -18.72 8.82 -26.04
N GLU A 145 -19.38 8.23 -25.06
CA GLU A 145 -20.03 8.94 -23.96
C GLU A 145 -19.02 9.47 -22.92
N TYR A 146 -17.86 8.83 -22.81
CA TYR A 146 -16.81 9.16 -21.86
C TYR A 146 -15.79 10.12 -22.47
N THR A 147 -16.09 11.41 -22.37
CA THR A 147 -15.19 12.50 -22.72
C THR A 147 -14.92 13.38 -21.49
N ILE A 148 -13.78 14.08 -21.45
CA ILE A 148 -13.40 14.94 -20.30
C ILE A 148 -14.54 15.93 -19.93
N GLY A 149 -15.19 16.53 -20.93
CA GLY A 149 -16.33 17.43 -20.75
C GLY A 149 -17.66 16.72 -20.51
N GLY A 150 -17.83 15.49 -21.00
CA GLY A 150 -19.09 14.74 -20.99
C GLY A 150 -19.31 13.85 -19.77
N VAL A 151 -18.43 13.91 -18.77
CA VAL A 151 -18.50 13.09 -17.56
C VAL A 151 -18.42 13.91 -16.28
N GLU A 152 -19.03 13.37 -15.25
CA GLU A 152 -18.94 13.81 -13.87
C GLU A 152 -18.28 12.71 -13.02
N CYS A 153 -17.52 13.12 -12.00
CA CYS A 153 -16.85 12.21 -11.09
C CYS A 153 -17.53 12.26 -9.72
N PHE A 154 -17.71 11.10 -9.08
CA PHE A 154 -18.32 10.98 -7.77
C PHE A 154 -17.48 10.09 -6.86
N MET A 155 -17.58 10.31 -5.55
CA MET A 155 -16.96 9.48 -4.53
C MET A 155 -17.96 9.21 -3.41
N GLU A 156 -17.86 8.04 -2.80
CA GLU A 156 -18.65 7.70 -1.62
C GLU A 156 -18.19 8.46 -0.39
N THR A 157 -19.14 8.87 0.44
CA THR A 157 -18.86 9.51 1.72
C THR A 157 -18.87 8.50 2.85
N VAL A 158 -18.28 8.89 3.99
CA VAL A 158 -18.31 8.11 5.25
C VAL A 158 -19.73 7.75 5.72
N THR A 159 -20.76 8.48 5.28
CA THR A 159 -22.16 8.21 5.61
C THR A 159 -22.87 7.35 4.56
N GLY A 160 -22.12 6.72 3.65
CA GLY A 160 -22.65 5.95 2.51
C GLY A 160 -23.38 6.82 1.47
N GLY A 161 -23.16 8.14 1.48
CA GLY A 161 -23.70 9.05 0.47
C GLY A 161 -22.73 9.20 -0.71
N LEU A 162 -23.04 10.13 -1.61
CA LEU A 162 -22.14 10.52 -2.70
C LEU A 162 -21.81 12.00 -2.62
N ILE A 163 -20.57 12.34 -2.93
CA ILE A 163 -20.19 13.71 -3.28
C ILE A 163 -19.72 13.76 -4.73
N LYS A 164 -19.88 14.93 -5.34
CA LYS A 164 -19.25 15.22 -6.62
C LYS A 164 -17.77 15.53 -6.39
N ALA A 165 -16.90 14.75 -7.01
CA ALA A 165 -15.46 14.97 -7.03
C ALA A 165 -15.13 15.93 -8.18
N GLY A 166 -14.62 17.11 -7.86
CA GLY A 166 -14.26 18.09 -8.88
C GLY A 166 -13.08 17.60 -9.71
N LYS A 167 -13.31 17.27 -10.98
CA LYS A 167 -12.28 16.65 -11.84
C LYS A 167 -10.98 17.46 -12.02
N LYS A 168 -11.04 18.78 -11.86
CA LYS A 168 -9.91 19.71 -11.94
C LYS A 168 -9.27 20.03 -10.58
N LEU A 169 -9.81 19.52 -9.49
CA LEU A 169 -9.26 19.75 -8.17
C LEU A 169 -8.16 18.72 -7.89
N PRO A 170 -7.08 19.11 -7.20
CA PRO A 170 -6.11 18.16 -6.68
C PRO A 170 -6.80 17.12 -5.80
N LEU A 171 -6.36 15.86 -5.88
CA LEU A 171 -6.92 14.76 -5.10
C LEU A 171 -6.92 15.05 -3.60
N LEU A 172 -5.87 15.73 -3.09
CA LEU A 172 -5.79 16.18 -1.70
C LEU A 172 -7.02 17.00 -1.28
N GLN A 173 -7.49 17.93 -2.12
CA GLN A 173 -8.66 18.77 -1.79
C GLN A 173 -9.96 17.97 -1.72
N ILE A 174 -10.04 16.87 -2.47
CA ILE A 174 -11.21 15.98 -2.48
C ILE A 174 -11.20 15.07 -1.24
N LEU A 175 -10.03 14.54 -0.87
CA LEU A 175 -9.86 13.63 0.26
C LEU A 175 -9.79 14.33 1.63
N SER A 176 -9.38 15.61 1.66
CA SER A 176 -9.30 16.39 2.88
C SER A 176 -10.68 16.85 3.37
N GLY A 177 -10.81 17.12 4.67
CA GLY A 177 -12.06 17.54 5.29
C GLY A 177 -12.98 16.41 5.75
N GLY A 178 -12.56 15.14 5.62
CA GLY A 178 -13.15 14.00 6.32
C GLY A 178 -14.55 13.55 5.88
N LYS A 179 -15.06 14.09 4.76
CA LYS A 179 -16.34 13.65 4.18
C LYS A 179 -16.19 12.34 3.40
N VAL A 180 -15.05 12.15 2.77
CA VAL A 180 -14.68 10.94 2.01
C VAL A 180 -13.70 10.13 2.85
N GLU A 181 -13.74 8.82 2.70
CA GLU A 181 -12.74 7.90 3.27
C GLU A 181 -12.05 7.09 2.17
N VAL A 182 -10.76 6.84 2.34
CA VAL A 182 -10.01 5.89 1.52
C VAL A 182 -10.16 4.51 2.16
N VAL A 183 -10.87 3.62 1.47
CA VAL A 183 -11.22 2.30 1.99
C VAL A 183 -10.26 1.27 1.41
N ASP A 184 -9.63 0.48 2.29
CA ASP A 184 -8.63 -0.54 1.95
C ASP A 184 -7.47 0.03 1.13
N GLU A 185 -6.98 1.21 1.53
CA GLU A 185 -5.85 1.87 0.87
C GLU A 185 -6.10 2.25 -0.61
N LEU A 186 -7.37 2.20 -1.04
CA LEU A 186 -7.77 2.39 -2.43
C LEU A 186 -8.75 3.56 -2.59
N VAL A 187 -8.42 4.49 -3.49
CA VAL A 187 -9.30 5.58 -3.89
C VAL A 187 -10.27 5.07 -4.96
N ARG A 188 -11.58 5.12 -4.69
CA ARG A 188 -12.63 4.73 -5.65
C ARG A 188 -13.33 5.97 -6.19
N ILE A 189 -13.25 6.18 -7.50
CA ILE A 189 -13.88 7.31 -8.18
C ILE A 189 -14.84 6.77 -9.22
N TYR A 190 -16.12 7.10 -9.09
CA TYR A 190 -17.14 6.79 -10.08
C TYR A 190 -17.10 7.82 -11.20
N VAL A 191 -16.81 7.37 -12.42
CA VAL A 191 -16.82 8.21 -13.62
C VAL A 191 -18.13 7.92 -14.36
N VAL A 192 -18.97 8.95 -14.51
CA VAL A 192 -20.34 8.77 -15.02
C VAL A 192 -20.61 9.78 -16.13
N PRO A 193 -21.14 9.37 -17.29
CA PRO A 193 -21.58 10.31 -18.31
C PRO A 193 -22.65 11.26 -17.77
N THR A 194 -22.56 12.54 -18.11
CA THR A 194 -23.49 13.57 -17.61
C THR A 194 -24.95 13.20 -17.89
N SER A 195 -25.23 12.57 -19.05
CA SER A 195 -26.55 12.07 -19.44
C SER A 195 -27.11 10.97 -18.51
N LYS A 196 -26.23 10.18 -17.86
CA LYS A 196 -26.58 9.05 -17.00
C LYS A 196 -26.53 9.39 -15.50
N THR A 197 -26.08 10.59 -15.13
CA THR A 197 -25.86 10.99 -13.73
C THR A 197 -27.13 10.86 -12.87
N GLY A 198 -28.30 11.25 -13.37
CA GLY A 198 -29.56 11.12 -12.64
C GLY A 198 -29.91 9.67 -12.30
N LYS A 199 -29.68 8.75 -13.25
CA LYS A 199 -29.90 7.31 -13.07
C LYS A 199 -28.92 6.74 -12.04
N PHE A 200 -27.63 7.07 -12.18
CA PHE A 200 -26.58 6.64 -11.26
C PHE A 200 -26.88 7.04 -9.80
N ILE A 201 -27.25 8.31 -9.56
CA ILE A 201 -27.56 8.79 -8.20
C ILE A 201 -28.76 8.03 -7.62
N ALA A 202 -29.77 7.70 -8.43
CA ALA A 202 -30.93 6.93 -7.99
C ALA A 202 -30.55 5.49 -7.60
N GLU A 203 -29.73 4.81 -8.42
CA GLU A 203 -29.23 3.46 -8.14
C GLU A 203 -28.38 3.41 -6.86
N MET A 204 -27.50 4.39 -6.66
CA MET A 204 -26.66 4.46 -5.47
C MET A 204 -27.45 4.74 -4.19
N LYS A 205 -28.52 5.55 -4.27
CA LYS A 205 -29.45 5.73 -3.14
C LYS A 205 -30.21 4.45 -2.80
N ALA A 206 -30.74 3.75 -3.81
CA ALA A 206 -31.46 2.50 -3.59
C ALA A 206 -30.60 1.43 -2.91
N ARG A 207 -29.31 1.35 -3.25
CA ARG A 207 -28.34 0.43 -2.61
C ARG A 207 -28.05 0.78 -1.14
N LYS A 208 -28.12 2.05 -0.77
CA LYS A 208 -27.90 2.50 0.61
C LYS A 208 -29.06 2.10 1.54
N ASP A 209 -30.28 2.15 1.02
CA ASP A 209 -31.50 1.87 1.78
C ASP A 209 -31.82 0.36 1.88
N SER A 210 -31.01 -0.50 1.25
CA SER A 210 -31.11 -1.97 1.25
C SER A 210 -30.17 -2.60 2.27
#